data_AF-A0A0C3C079-F1
#
_entry.id   AF-A0A0C3C079-F1
#
_cell.length_a   1.000
_cell.length_b   1.000
_cell.length_c   1.000
_cell.angle_alpha   90.00
_cell.angle_beta   90.00
_cell.angle_gamma   90.00
#
_symmetry.space_group_name_H-M   'P 1'
#
loop_
_entity.id
_entity.type
_entity.pdbx_description
1 polymer ?
#
loop_
_entity_poly.entity_id
_entity_poly.type
_entity_poly.pdbx_seq_one_letter_code
_entity_poly.pdbx_strand_id
1 'polypeptide(L)'
;MSTSPAVRYVPLNTDSPAVFRGARVSNYLTAAFVTLLLYDHVISLDKEVEWIWTLRWRLPKMIFIINRYLITLLLLLACFTDFMYPLPVSVHLSYLPVFNMVIAR
;
A
#
# COMPACT_ATOMS: atom_id res chain seq x y z
N MET A 1 45.09 11.49 -38.13
CA MET A 1 44.47 11.62 -36.80
C MET A 1 42.96 11.72 -36.98
N SER A 2 42.27 10.59 -37.01
CA SER A 2 40.80 10.51 -37.03
C SER A 2 40.33 10.01 -35.67
N THR A 3 39.84 10.91 -34.83
CA THR A 3 39.20 10.53 -33.57
C THR A 3 37.81 9.96 -33.89
N SER A 4 37.70 8.64 -33.79
CA SER A 4 36.43 7.91 -33.85
C SER A 4 35.41 8.54 -32.89
N PRO A 5 34.14 8.75 -33.28
CA PRO A 5 33.16 9.37 -32.41
C PRO A 5 32.94 8.42 -31.23
N ALA A 6 33.40 8.83 -30.05
CA ALA A 6 33.29 8.04 -28.84
C ALA A 6 31.81 7.73 -28.57
N VAL A 7 31.42 6.48 -28.79
CA VAL A 7 30.10 5.97 -28.40
C VAL A 7 29.98 6.20 -26.90
N ARG A 8 29.12 7.13 -26.49
CA ARG A 8 28.88 7.49 -25.09
C ARG A 8 28.28 6.26 -24.38
N TYR A 9 29.07 5.61 -23.54
CA TYR A 9 28.59 4.56 -22.63
C TYR A 9 27.71 5.20 -21.55
N VAL A 10 26.44 4.80 -21.49
CA VAL A 10 25.55 5.12 -20.37
C VAL A 10 25.55 3.89 -19.46
N PRO A 11 26.08 4.00 -18.22
CA PRO A 11 26.09 2.87 -17.32
C PRO A 11 24.68 2.50 -16.90
N LEU A 12 24.41 1.20 -16.80
CA LEU A 12 23.10 0.63 -16.46
C LEU A 12 22.54 1.15 -15.13
N ASN A 13 23.39 1.66 -14.24
CA ASN A 13 23.04 2.16 -12.92
C ASN A 13 22.74 3.67 -12.87
N THR A 14 22.75 4.38 -14.01
CA THR A 14 22.55 5.85 -14.06
C THR A 14 21.25 6.27 -13.38
N ASP A 15 20.18 5.47 -13.52
CA ASP A 15 18.85 5.76 -12.98
C ASP A 15 18.60 5.19 -11.58
N SER A 16 19.53 4.36 -11.07
CA SER A 16 19.41 3.69 -9.78
C SER A 16 19.10 4.65 -8.60
N PRO A 17 19.75 5.83 -8.43
CA PRO A 17 19.44 6.72 -7.31
C PRO A 17 18.03 7.32 -7.38
N ALA A 18 17.47 7.51 -8.58
CA ALA A 18 16.11 8.03 -8.75
C ALA A 18 15.07 6.99 -8.32
N VAL A 19 15.29 5.72 -8.67
CA VAL A 19 14.43 4.59 -8.27
C VAL A 19 14.40 4.43 -6.75
N PHE A 20 15.57 4.46 -6.09
CA PHE A 20 15.64 4.36 -4.62
C PHE A 20 14.98 5.55 -3.92
N ARG A 21 15.10 6.77 -4.47
CA ARG A 21 14.40 7.95 -3.96
C ARG A 21 12.88 7.79 -4.06
N GLY A 22 12.37 7.34 -5.20
CA GLY A 22 10.94 7.11 -5.41
C GLY A 22 10.38 6.10 -4.41
N ALA A 23 11.06 4.97 -4.22
CA ALA A 23 10.66 3.94 -3.27
C ALA A 23 10.60 4.47 -1.83
N ARG A 24 11.62 5.22 -1.39
CA ARG A 24 11.65 5.82 -0.04
C ARG A 24 10.49 6.79 0.17
N VAL A 25 10.23 7.67 -0.80
CA VAL A 25 9.13 8.64 -0.71
C VAL A 25 7.79 7.91 -0.64
N SER A 26 7.59 6.88 -1.46
CA SER A 26 6.39 6.04 -1.40
C SER A 26 6.18 5.42 -0.03
N ASN A 27 7.23 4.84 0.58
CA ASN A 27 7.12 4.20 1.90
C ASN A 27 6.76 5.19 3.00
N TYR A 28 7.36 6.39 3.00
CA TYR A 28 7.01 7.43 3.97
C TYR A 28 5.58 7.94 3.77
N LEU A 29 5.15 8.11 2.51
CA LEU A 29 3.77 8.51 2.21
C LEU A 29 2.78 7.45 2.66
N THR A 30 2.99 6.17 2.34
CA THR A 30 2.14 5.06 2.78
C THR A 30 2.03 5.04 4.30
N ALA A 31 3.15 5.12 5.02
CA ALA A 31 3.14 5.16 6.48
C ALA A 31 2.37 6.38 7.03
N ALA A 32 2.53 7.56 6.42
CA ALA A 32 1.80 8.77 6.81
C ALA A 32 0.28 8.62 6.58
N PHE A 33 -0.13 8.09 5.42
CA PHE A 33 -1.54 7.83 5.12
C PHE A 33 -2.15 6.79 6.05
N VAL A 34 -1.44 5.71 6.36
CA VAL A 34 -1.90 4.69 7.32
C VAL A 34 -2.06 5.29 8.71
N THR A 35 -1.11 6.12 9.15
CA THR A 35 -1.21 6.80 10.45
C THR A 35 -2.41 7.75 10.48
N LEU A 36 -2.64 8.51 9.42
CA LEU A 36 -3.79 9.40 9.30
C LEU A 36 -5.12 8.62 9.30
N LEU A 37 -5.16 7.51 8.57
CA LEU A 37 -6.33 6.63 8.52
C LEU A 37 -6.62 6.03 9.90
N LEU A 38 -5.61 5.56 10.62
CA LEU A 38 -5.76 5.09 12.00
C LEU A 38 -6.27 6.20 12.93
N TYR A 39 -5.75 7.43 12.78
CA TYR A 39 -6.18 8.57 13.58
C TYR A 39 -7.66 8.90 13.36
N ASP A 40 -8.09 8.96 12.10
CA ASP A 40 -9.50 9.16 11.74
C ASP A 40 -10.41 8.05 12.28
N HIS A 41 -9.90 6.80 12.28
CA HIS A 41 -10.59 5.68 12.89
C HIS A 41 -10.78 5.86 14.39
N VAL A 42 -9.72 6.18 15.14
CA VAL A 42 -9.79 6.31 16.60
C VAL A 42 -10.78 7.40 17.02
N ILE A 43 -10.80 8.55 16.33
CA ILE A 43 -11.73 9.65 16.65
C ILE A 43 -13.18 9.26 16.34
N SER A 44 -13.41 8.57 15.23
CA SER A 44 -14.77 8.11 14.90
C SER A 44 -15.25 7.01 15.85
N LEU A 45 -14.34 6.16 16.33
CA LEU A 45 -14.65 4.97 17.13
C LEU A 45 -15.33 5.33 18.45
N ASP A 46 -14.93 6.43 19.08
CA ASP A 46 -15.52 6.91 20.34
C ASP A 46 -17.04 7.12 20.21
N LYS A 47 -17.47 7.83 19.16
CA LYS A 47 -18.89 8.06 18.87
C LYS A 47 -19.59 6.79 18.39
N GLU A 48 -18.90 5.93 17.65
CA GLU A 48 -19.47 4.66 17.22
C GLU A 48 -19.72 3.72 18.39
N VAL A 49 -18.82 3.66 19.36
CA VAL A 49 -19.01 2.81 20.54
C VAL A 49 -20.21 3.27 21.34
N GLU A 50 -20.35 4.57 21.61
CA GLU A 50 -21.48 5.11 22.37
C GLU A 50 -22.84 4.87 21.67
N TRP A 51 -22.92 5.04 20.35
CA TRP A 51 -24.19 4.99 19.61
C TRP A 51 -24.52 3.61 19.02
N ILE A 52 -23.52 2.84 18.59
CA ILE A 52 -23.71 1.53 17.95
C ILE A 52 -23.69 0.41 18.98
N TRP A 53 -22.89 0.49 20.05
CA TRP A 53 -22.82 -0.61 21.03
C TRP A 53 -24.03 -0.68 21.96
N THR A 54 -24.74 0.43 22.16
CA THR A 54 -26.02 0.49 22.87
C THR A 54 -27.19 -0.06 22.03
N LEU A 55 -27.03 -0.16 20.71
CA LEU A 55 -28.06 -0.63 19.80
C LEU A 55 -28.11 -2.17 19.70
N ARG A 56 -29.33 -2.73 19.70
CA ARG A 56 -29.60 -4.17 19.51
C ARG A 56 -28.84 -4.73 18.30
N TRP A 57 -28.16 -5.86 18.49
CA TRP A 57 -27.41 -6.56 17.45
C TRP A 57 -28.29 -6.88 16.24
N ARG A 58 -28.08 -6.16 15.13
CA ARG A 58 -28.72 -6.40 13.83
C ARG A 58 -27.66 -6.55 12.75
N LEU A 59 -28.00 -7.25 11.65
CA LEU A 59 -27.12 -7.46 10.49
C LEU A 59 -26.42 -6.20 9.95
N PRO A 60 -27.06 -5.01 9.87
CA PRO A 60 -26.40 -3.80 9.40
C PRO A 60 -25.20 -3.38 10.25
N LYS A 61 -25.24 -3.61 11.57
CA LYS A 61 -24.14 -3.32 12.50
C LYS A 61 -22.92 -4.20 12.21
N MET A 62 -23.15 -5.48 11.93
CA MET A 62 -22.07 -6.42 11.58
C MET A 62 -21.43 -6.07 10.23
N ILE A 63 -22.24 -5.76 9.22
CA ILE A 63 -21.74 -5.37 7.90
C ILE A 63 -20.92 -4.08 8.01
N PHE A 64 -21.38 -3.11 8.79
CA PHE A 64 -20.69 -1.85 8.98
C PHE A 64 -19.34 -2.03 9.71
N ILE A 65 -19.31 -2.82 10.79
CA ILE A 65 -18.07 -3.15 11.51
C ILE A 65 -17.14 -3.96 10.61
N ILE A 66 -17.62 -5.00 9.93
CA ILE A 66 -16.77 -5.78 9.02
C ILE A 66 -16.20 -4.85 7.94
N ASN A 67 -17.01 -4.02 7.29
CA ASN A 67 -16.51 -3.15 6.23
C ASN A 67 -15.48 -2.13 6.77
N ARG A 68 -15.71 -1.56 7.95
CA ARG A 68 -14.80 -0.56 8.55
C ARG A 68 -13.50 -1.18 9.07
N TYR A 69 -13.56 -2.30 9.77
CA TYR A 69 -12.40 -2.92 10.41
C TYR A 69 -11.63 -3.87 9.48
N LEU A 70 -12.31 -4.57 8.55
CA LEU A 70 -11.67 -5.48 7.61
C LEU A 70 -10.83 -4.71 6.58
N ILE A 71 -11.35 -3.60 6.04
CA ILE A 71 -10.61 -2.76 5.08
C ILE A 71 -9.38 -2.15 5.76
N THR A 72 -9.55 -1.62 6.96
CA THR A 72 -8.45 -1.01 7.73
C THR A 72 -7.39 -2.03 8.13
N LEU A 73 -7.81 -3.25 8.51
CA LEU A 73 -6.91 -4.35 8.77
C LEU A 73 -6.14 -4.78 7.51
N LEU A 74 -6.81 -4.85 6.36
CA LEU A 74 -6.19 -5.21 5.09
C LEU A 74 -5.14 -4.18 4.66
N LEU A 75 -5.43 -2.88 4.84
CA LEU A 75 -4.49 -1.79 4.57
C LEU A 75 -3.28 -1.82 5.52
N LEU A 76 -3.50 -2.14 6.80
CA LEU A 76 -2.40 -2.33 7.76
C LEU A 76 -1.51 -3.52 7.38
N LEU A 77 -2.11 -4.64 6.99
CA LEU A 77 -1.38 -5.82 6.54
C LEU A 77 -0.57 -5.51 5.27
N ALA A 78 -1.14 -4.80 4.31
CA ALA A 78 -0.43 -4.36 3.10
C ALA A 78 0.77 -3.46 3.44
N CYS A 79 0.57 -2.47 4.32
CA CYS A 79 1.66 -1.62 4.79
C CYS A 79 2.73 -2.41 5.54
N PHE A 80 2.34 -3.41 6.34
CA PHE A 80 3.27 -4.26 7.06
C PHE A 80 4.08 -5.15 6.11
N THR A 81 3.46 -5.70 5.07
CA THR A 81 4.17 -6.46 4.04
C THR A 81 5.14 -5.60 3.24
N ASP A 82 4.77 -4.35 2.91
CA ASP A 82 5.66 -3.41 2.22
C ASP A 82 6.86 -3.01 3.10
N PHE A 83 6.67 -2.94 4.42
CA PHE A 83 7.74 -2.65 5.37
C PHE A 83 8.68 -3.85 5.58
N MET A 84 8.13 -5.07 5.67
CA MET A 84 8.90 -6.30 5.84
C MET A 84 9.60 -6.75 4.55
N TYR A 85 8.97 -6.55 3.39
CA TYR A 85 9.51 -6.89 2.09
C TYR A 85 9.54 -5.62 1.22
N PRO A 86 10.62 -4.81 1.26
CA PRO A 86 10.73 -3.56 0.51
C PRO A 86 10.85 -3.77 -1.02
N LEU A 87 10.56 -4.97 -1.51
CA LEU A 87 10.54 -5.30 -2.93
C LEU A 87 9.22 -4.80 -3.54
N PRO A 88 9.26 -4.18 -4.72
CA PRO A 88 8.12 -3.47 -5.29
C PRO A 88 6.91 -4.39 -5.52
N VAL A 89 5.72 -3.87 -5.23
CA VAL A 89 4.40 -4.52 -5.39
C VAL A 89 4.21 -5.19 -6.76
N SER A 90 4.93 -4.72 -7.79
CA SER A 90 4.99 -5.35 -9.12
C SER A 90 5.44 -6.81 -9.08
N VAL A 91 6.44 -7.15 -8.26
CA VAL A 91 6.89 -8.53 -8.08
C VAL A 91 5.83 -9.34 -7.34
N HIS A 92 5.16 -8.74 -6.35
CA HIS A 92 4.14 -9.42 -5.56
C HIS A 92 2.84 -9.70 -6.33
N LEU A 93 2.41 -8.77 -7.20
CA LEU A 93 1.29 -8.94 -8.12
C LEU A 93 1.56 -9.99 -9.19
N SER A 94 2.84 -10.16 -9.58
CA SER A 94 3.27 -11.24 -10.49
C SER A 94 3.07 -12.64 -9.89
N TYR A 95 3.06 -12.75 -8.55
CA TYR A 95 2.90 -14.01 -7.80
C TYR A 95 1.47 -14.28 -7.30
N LEU A 96 0.55 -13.30 -7.31
CA LEU A 96 -0.85 -13.53 -6.94
C LEU A 96 -1.62 -14.21 -8.09
N PRO A 97 -2.24 -15.39 -7.88
CA PRO A 97 -2.96 -16.11 -8.93
C PRO A 97 -4.17 -15.33 -9.49
N VAL A 98 -4.72 -14.39 -8.71
CA VAL A 98 -5.88 -13.56 -9.08
C VAL A 98 -5.55 -12.56 -10.19
N PHE A 99 -4.32 -12.03 -10.26
CA PHE A 99 -3.94 -11.04 -11.26
C PHE A 99 -3.62 -11.69 -12.63
N ASN A 100 -2.97 -12.86 -12.62
CA ASN A 100 -2.77 -13.67 -13.83
C ASN A 100 -4.10 -14.08 -14.50
N MET A 101 -5.17 -14.24 -13.71
CA MET A 101 -6.48 -14.63 -14.23
C MET A 101 -7.24 -13.46 -14.91
N VAL A 102 -6.91 -12.20 -14.58
CA VAL A 102 -7.56 -11.01 -15.14
C VAL A 102 -6.89 -10.52 -16.43
N ILE A 103 -5.58 -10.76 -16.60
CA ILE A 103 -4.84 -10.40 -17.84
C ILE A 103 -4.92 -11.50 -18.92
N ALA A 104 -5.22 -12.75 -18.55
CA ALA A 104 -5.37 -13.86 -19.48
C ALA A 104 -6.76 -13.94 -20.18
N ARG A 105 -7.60 -12.91 -20.08
CA ARG A 105 -8.93 -12.83 -20.69
C ARG A 105 -9.09 -11.52 -21.46
#